data_AF-A0A9D7NUK7-F1
#
_entry.id   AF-A0A9D7NUK7-F1
#
_cell.length_a   1.000
_cell.length_b   1.000
_cell.length_c   1.000
_cell.angle_alpha   90.00
_cell.angle_beta   90.00
_cell.angle_gamma   90.00
#
_symmetry.space_group_name_H-M   'P 1'
#
loop_
_entity.id
_entity.type
_entity.pdbx_description
1 polymer ?
#
loop_
_entity_poly.entity_id
_entity_poly.type
_entity_poly.pdbx_seq_one_letter_code
_entity_poly.pdbx_strand_id
1 'polypeptide(L)'
;MRDRFLEHGTLNGRYDARWRGSESTITTGCAQLAIVWSRLQAITHEPDYDSAAKRMVDLLKQVQHTSSSGPSAAQGGVTGSFPLWGRYEKFAYPNWAQKYLADALLCREGILPRF
;
A
#
# COMPACT_ATOMS: atom_id res chain seq x y z
N MET A 1 2.25 -4.86 -12.90
CA MET A 1 1.61 -4.14 -11.77
C MET A 1 2.15 -2.73 -11.60
N ARG A 2 3.49 -2.56 -11.54
CA ARG A 2 4.14 -1.24 -11.45
C ARG A 2 3.62 -0.23 -12.46
N ASP A 3 3.69 -0.56 -13.75
CA ASP A 3 3.33 0.40 -14.82
C ASP A 3 1.86 0.81 -14.74
N ARG A 4 0.96 -0.16 -14.53
CA ARG A 4 -0.46 0.09 -14.28
C ARG A 4 -0.70 1.04 -13.10
N PHE A 5 0.06 0.88 -12.01
CA PHE A 5 -0.03 1.79 -10.87
C PHE A 5 0.51 3.17 -11.19
N LEU A 6 1.65 3.27 -11.90
CA LEU A 6 2.21 4.55 -12.30
C LEU A 6 1.28 5.32 -13.24
N GLU A 7 0.57 4.62 -14.11
CA GLU A 7 -0.40 5.19 -15.05
C GLU A 7 -1.69 5.65 -14.35
N HIS A 8 -2.29 4.83 -13.50
CA HIS A 8 -3.63 5.10 -12.95
C HIS A 8 -3.63 5.67 -11.52
N GLY A 9 -2.51 5.62 -10.80
CA GLY A 9 -2.40 6.04 -9.40
C GLY A 9 -3.08 5.12 -8.38
N THR A 10 -3.68 4.01 -8.83
CA THR A 10 -4.34 3.02 -7.96
C THR A 10 -4.28 1.62 -8.59
N LEU A 11 -4.60 0.59 -7.80
CA LEU A 11 -4.68 -0.80 -8.23
C LEU A 11 -5.96 -1.45 -7.69
N ASN A 12 -6.60 -2.29 -8.51
CA ASN A 12 -7.66 -3.16 -8.04
C ASN A 12 -7.18 -4.13 -6.95
N GLY A 13 -8.07 -4.55 -6.07
CA GLY A 13 -7.73 -5.45 -4.96
C GLY A 13 -7.41 -6.88 -5.40
N ARG A 14 -8.00 -7.33 -6.51
CA ARG A 14 -7.82 -8.67 -7.05
C ARG A 14 -7.70 -8.62 -8.56
N TYR A 15 -6.86 -9.50 -9.10
CA TYR A 15 -6.72 -9.71 -10.54
C TYR A 15 -6.93 -11.18 -10.87
N ASP A 16 -7.61 -11.45 -11.97
CA ASP A 16 -7.77 -12.81 -12.50
C ASP A 16 -6.57 -13.23 -13.38
N ALA A 17 -6.60 -14.45 -13.90
CA ALA A 17 -5.54 -14.99 -14.76
C ALA A 17 -5.33 -14.21 -16.07
N ARG A 18 -6.28 -13.35 -16.46
CA ARG A 18 -6.18 -12.47 -17.63
C ARG A 18 -5.85 -11.02 -17.23
N TRP A 19 -5.41 -10.80 -15.98
CA TRP A 19 -5.11 -9.48 -15.42
C TRP A 19 -6.30 -8.51 -15.43
N ARG A 20 -7.53 -9.02 -15.40
CA ARG A 20 -8.71 -8.17 -15.22
C ARG A 20 -8.88 -7.88 -13.74
N GLY A 21 -8.96 -6.59 -13.42
CA GLY A 21 -9.09 -6.10 -12.06
C GLY A 21 -10.52 -6.22 -11.53
N SER A 22 -10.63 -6.52 -10.24
CA SER A 22 -11.87 -6.57 -9.48
C SER A 22 -11.59 -6.17 -8.03
N GLU A 23 -12.65 -5.85 -7.28
CA GLU A 23 -12.58 -5.42 -5.88
C GLU A 23 -11.86 -4.07 -5.69
N SER A 24 -12.25 -3.35 -4.63
CA SER A 24 -11.58 -2.12 -4.22
C SER A 24 -10.13 -2.37 -3.81
N THR A 25 -9.31 -1.32 -3.84
CA THR A 25 -7.89 -1.36 -3.46
C THR A 25 -7.70 -2.03 -2.10
N ILE A 26 -6.80 -3.01 -2.02
CA ILE A 26 -6.42 -3.65 -0.76
C ILE A 26 -5.12 -3.03 -0.27
N THR A 27 -5.19 -2.26 0.81
CA THR A 27 -4.07 -1.45 1.32
C THR A 27 -2.90 -2.30 1.79
N THR A 28 -3.18 -3.50 2.31
CA THR A 28 -2.16 -4.47 2.70
C THR A 28 -1.31 -4.90 1.52
N GLY A 29 -1.95 -5.25 0.40
CA GLY A 29 -1.26 -5.62 -0.83
C GLY A 29 -0.48 -4.45 -1.44
N CYS A 30 -1.06 -3.24 -1.38
CA CYS A 30 -0.36 -2.01 -1.75
C CYS A 30 0.93 -1.79 -0.93
N ALA A 31 0.86 -1.94 0.39
CA ALA A 31 2.02 -1.78 1.26
C ALA A 31 3.10 -2.83 0.98
N GLN A 32 2.68 -4.09 0.78
CA GLN A 32 3.59 -5.17 0.37
C GLN A 32 4.24 -4.90 -0.99
N LEU A 33 3.48 -4.39 -1.97
CA LEU A 33 4.03 -4.00 -3.28
C LEU A 33 5.04 -2.86 -3.18
N ALA A 34 4.79 -1.87 -2.32
CA ALA A 34 5.76 -0.80 -2.08
C ALA A 34 7.11 -1.36 -1.58
N ILE A 35 7.09 -2.29 -0.62
CA ILE A 35 8.29 -2.97 -0.12
C ILE A 35 8.98 -3.77 -1.23
N VAL A 36 8.22 -4.52 -2.03
CA VAL A 36 8.77 -5.31 -3.16
C VAL A 36 9.43 -4.38 -4.18
N TRP A 37 8.79 -3.27 -4.54
CA TRP A 37 9.36 -2.30 -5.47
C TRP A 37 10.61 -1.63 -4.91
N SER A 38 10.64 -1.26 -3.63
CA SER A 38 11.88 -0.76 -3.00
C SER A 38 13.03 -1.76 -3.08
N ARG A 39 12.76 -3.07 -2.94
CA ARG A 39 13.80 -4.10 -3.13
C ARG A 39 14.22 -4.24 -4.59
N LEU A 40 13.27 -4.25 -5.51
CA LEU A 40 13.59 -4.32 -6.93
C LEU A 40 14.43 -3.13 -7.36
N GLN A 41 14.11 -1.92 -6.91
CA GLN A 41 14.96 -0.73 -7.10
C GLN A 41 16.40 -0.97 -6.61
N ALA A 42 16.58 -1.55 -5.42
CA ALA A 42 17.91 -1.78 -4.86
C ALA A 42 18.73 -2.83 -5.62
N ILE A 43 18.06 -3.77 -6.32
CA ILE A 43 18.70 -4.84 -7.09
C ILE A 43 18.93 -4.41 -8.55
N THR A 44 17.93 -3.79 -9.18
CA THR A 44 17.93 -3.50 -10.62
C THR A 44 18.36 -2.07 -10.94
N HIS A 45 18.30 -1.17 -9.96
CA HIS A 45 18.50 0.28 -10.13
C HIS A 45 17.54 0.95 -11.14
N GLU A 46 16.45 0.29 -11.52
CA GLU A 46 15.49 0.82 -12.49
C GLU A 46 14.55 1.85 -11.82
N PRO A 47 14.62 3.15 -12.19
CA PRO A 47 14.02 4.26 -11.43
C PRO A 47 12.49 4.23 -11.30
N ASP A 48 11.82 3.47 -12.16
CA ASP A 48 10.37 3.30 -12.10
C ASP A 48 9.93 2.53 -10.85
N TYR A 49 10.79 1.65 -10.30
CA TYR A 49 10.49 0.96 -9.05
C TYR A 49 10.53 1.91 -7.85
N ASP A 50 11.53 2.79 -7.77
CA ASP A 50 11.57 3.86 -6.76
C ASP A 50 10.36 4.78 -6.87
N SER A 51 10.05 5.22 -8.10
CA SER A 51 8.89 6.08 -8.36
C SER A 51 7.58 5.42 -7.93
N ALA A 52 7.40 4.14 -8.24
CA ALA A 52 6.21 3.39 -7.85
C ALA A 52 6.12 3.18 -6.34
N ALA A 53 7.24 2.82 -5.68
CA ALA A 53 7.29 2.61 -4.24
C ALA A 53 6.92 3.90 -3.49
N LYS A 54 7.52 5.04 -3.85
CA LYS A 54 7.25 6.35 -3.24
C LYS A 54 5.78 6.77 -3.39
N ARG A 55 5.24 6.67 -4.62
CA ARG A 55 3.84 7.02 -4.90
C ARG A 55 2.86 6.11 -4.16
N MET A 56 3.17 4.82 -3.99
CA MET A 56 2.34 3.89 -3.24
C MET A 56 2.32 4.20 -1.75
N VAL A 57 3.49 4.54 -1.18
CA VAL A 57 3.56 5.02 0.22
C VAL A 57 2.75 6.30 0.39
N ASP A 58 2.84 7.25 -0.54
CA ASP A 58 2.05 8.49 -0.47
C ASP A 58 0.54 8.22 -0.57
N LEU A 59 0.10 7.30 -1.43
CA LEU A 59 -1.30 6.85 -1.45
C LEU A 59 -1.73 6.27 -0.10
N LEU A 60 -0.93 5.40 0.51
CA LEU A 60 -1.27 4.78 1.79
C LEU A 60 -1.29 5.79 2.95
N LYS A 61 -0.42 6.79 2.94
CA LYS A 61 -0.46 7.92 3.88
C LYS A 61 -1.74 8.73 3.77
N GLN A 62 -2.30 8.88 2.56
CA GLN A 62 -3.60 9.53 2.36
C GLN A 62 -4.77 8.68 2.87
N VAL A 63 -4.64 7.35 2.83
CA VAL A 63 -5.65 6.42 3.36
C VAL A 63 -5.58 6.29 4.89
N GLN A 64 -4.42 6.54 5.49
CA GLN A 64 -4.22 6.47 6.93
C GLN A 64 -5.13 7.48 7.66
N HIS A 65 -5.84 6.99 8.67
CA HIS A 65 -6.71 7.81 9.49
C HIS A 65 -5.90 8.67 10.47
N THR A 66 -5.58 9.90 10.06
CA THR A 66 -4.82 10.88 10.87
C THR A 66 -5.70 11.95 11.50
N SER A 67 -7.03 11.88 11.31
CA SER A 67 -7.97 12.83 11.91
C SER A 67 -7.95 12.72 13.44
N SER A 68 -8.01 13.87 14.11
CA SER A 68 -8.25 13.96 15.55
C SER A 68 -9.71 13.70 15.93
N SER A 69 -10.62 13.67 14.95
CA SER A 69 -12.02 13.30 15.15
C SER A 69 -12.24 11.79 15.06
N GLY A 70 -13.26 11.29 15.77
CA GLY A 70 -13.60 9.86 15.81
C GLY A 70 -12.97 9.10 16.99
N PRO A 71 -13.13 7.77 17.04
CA PRO A 71 -12.60 6.95 18.12
C PRO A 71 -11.07 7.00 18.17
N SER A 72 -10.50 7.21 19.37
CA SER A 72 -9.04 7.22 19.57
C SER A 72 -8.37 5.93 19.10
N ALA A 73 -9.05 4.79 19.21
CA ALA A 73 -8.58 3.49 18.76
C ALA A 73 -8.35 3.40 17.23
N ALA A 74 -8.93 4.30 16.43
CA ALA A 74 -8.74 4.35 14.98
C ALA A 74 -7.61 5.33 14.57
N GLN A 75 -7.05 6.10 15.50
CA GLN A 75 -6.02 7.08 15.19
C GLN A 75 -4.74 6.40 14.68
N GLY A 76 -4.24 6.90 13.56
CA GLY A 76 -3.11 6.31 12.83
C GLY A 76 -3.45 5.01 12.11
N GLY A 77 -4.68 4.50 12.15
CA GLY A 77 -5.05 3.24 11.51
C GLY A 77 -5.05 3.33 9.99
N VAL A 78 -4.63 2.26 9.32
CA VAL A 78 -4.81 2.08 7.87
C VAL A 78 -5.94 1.08 7.64
N THR A 79 -6.95 1.48 6.87
CA THR A 79 -8.10 0.62 6.57
C THR A 79 -7.65 -0.60 5.77
N GLY A 80 -8.31 -1.75 5.91
CA GLY A 80 -7.89 -2.95 5.16
C GLY A 80 -8.10 -2.85 3.64
N SER A 81 -9.13 -2.11 3.24
CA SER A 81 -9.40 -1.73 1.86
C SER A 81 -9.73 -0.24 1.75
N PHE A 82 -9.57 0.31 0.55
CA PHE A 82 -9.96 1.68 0.23
C PHE A 82 -10.95 1.70 -0.95
N PRO A 83 -12.18 2.19 -0.75
CA PRO A 83 -12.70 2.83 0.48
C PRO A 83 -12.91 1.84 1.65
N LEU A 84 -13.15 2.35 2.86
CA LEU A 84 -13.31 1.57 4.12
C LEU A 84 -14.34 0.43 4.04
N TRP A 85 -15.35 0.56 3.18
CA TRP A 85 -16.39 -0.44 2.94
C TRP A 85 -16.05 -1.41 1.78
N GLY A 86 -14.80 -1.43 1.31
CA GLY A 86 -14.32 -2.45 0.38
C GLY A 86 -14.43 -3.85 1.00
N ARG A 87 -14.41 -4.87 0.14
CA ARG A 87 -14.74 -6.25 0.56
C ARG A 87 -13.72 -6.86 1.52
N TYR A 88 -12.43 -6.53 1.36
CA TYR A 88 -11.36 -7.05 2.22
C TYR A 88 -11.30 -6.26 3.52
N GLU A 89 -11.39 -6.97 4.66
CA GLU A 89 -11.34 -6.36 6.00
C GLU A 89 -12.26 -5.14 6.11
N LYS A 90 -13.52 -5.35 5.72
CA LYS A 90 -14.55 -4.31 5.62
C LYS A 90 -14.79 -3.65 6.98
N PHE A 91 -14.79 -2.32 7.02
CA PHE A 91 -14.96 -1.53 8.25
C PHE A 91 -13.91 -1.85 9.34
N ALA A 92 -12.72 -2.31 8.95
CA ALA A 92 -11.67 -2.69 9.87
C ALA A 92 -10.32 -2.02 9.56
N TYR A 93 -9.51 -1.90 10.62
CA TYR A 93 -8.12 -1.47 10.59
C TYR A 93 -7.23 -2.66 10.96
N PRO A 94 -6.88 -3.54 10.01
CA PRO A 94 -6.07 -4.71 10.32
C PRO A 94 -4.65 -4.30 10.73
N ASN A 95 -4.12 -4.93 11.78
CA ASN A 95 -2.78 -4.65 12.30
C ASN A 95 -1.67 -4.88 11.24
N TRP A 96 -1.87 -5.81 10.30
CA TRP A 96 -0.90 -6.09 9.27
C TRP A 96 -0.81 -4.98 8.21
N ALA A 97 -1.91 -4.27 7.90
CA ALA A 97 -1.84 -3.11 7.00
C ALA A 97 -0.94 -2.01 7.59
N GLN A 98 -1.09 -1.74 8.89
CA GLN A 98 -0.24 -0.83 9.65
C GLN A 98 1.23 -1.30 9.64
N LYS A 99 1.48 -2.58 9.94
CA LYS A 99 2.83 -3.16 9.96
C LYS A 99 3.52 -3.02 8.62
N TYR A 100 2.87 -3.40 7.52
CA TYR A 100 3.48 -3.30 6.20
C TYR A 100 3.64 -1.86 5.72
N LEU A 101 2.76 -0.93 6.12
CA LEU A 101 3.00 0.49 5.86
C LEU A 101 4.23 0.98 6.61
N ALA A 102 4.41 0.61 7.87
CA ALA A 102 5.61 0.95 8.64
C ALA A 102 6.89 0.42 7.96
N ASP A 103 6.89 -0.84 7.51
CA ASP A 103 8.00 -1.41 6.73
C ASP A 103 8.24 -0.64 5.42
N ALA A 104 7.19 -0.27 4.70
CA ALA A 104 7.29 0.48 3.45
C ALA A 104 7.86 1.90 3.67
N LEU A 105 7.52 2.54 4.80
CA LEU A 105 8.12 3.81 5.21
C LEU A 105 9.61 3.65 5.51
N LEU A 106 10.01 2.60 6.24
CA LEU A 106 11.43 2.29 6.47
C LEU A 106 12.17 2.04 5.14
N CYS A 107 11.56 1.31 4.20
CA CYS A 107 12.13 1.11 2.87
C CYS A 107 12.36 2.44 2.13
N ARG A 108 11.42 3.39 2.25
CA ARG A 108 11.54 4.72 1.64
C ARG A 108 12.71 5.52 2.22
N GLU A 109 13.03 5.32 3.49
CA GLU A 109 14.21 5.90 4.16
C GLU A 109 15.51 5.11 3.89
N GLY A 110 15.49 4.15 2.96
CA GLY A 110 16.65 3.33 2.60
C GLY A 110 16.92 2.15 3.53
N ILE A 111 16.04 1.89 4.50
CA ILE A 111 16.15 0.78 5.45
C ILE A 111 15.34 -0.41 4.91
N LEU A 112 16.02 -1.29 4.17
CA LEU A 112 15.39 -2.50 3.64
C LEU A 112 15.22 -3.57 4.73
N PRO A 113 14.08 -4.28 4.79
CA PRO A 113 13.89 -5.34 5.78
C PRO A 113 14.85 -6.50 5.48
N ARG A 114 15.56 -6.95 6.52
CA ARG A 114 16.41 -8.14 6.49
C ARG A 114 15.50 -9.37 6.63
N PHE A 115 15.70 -10.37 5.79
CA PHE A 115 15.06 -11.67 5.89
C PHE A 115 16.11 -12.72 6.16
#